data_AF-A0A0Q0W981-F1
#
_entry.id   AF-A0A0Q0W981-F1
#
_cell.length_a   1.000
_cell.length_b   1.000
_cell.length_c   1.000
_cell.angle_alpha   90.00
_cell.angle_beta   90.00
_cell.angle_gamma   90.00
#
_symmetry.space_group_name_H-M   'P 1'
#
loop_
_entity.id
_entity.type
_entity.pdbx_description
1 polymer ?
#
loop_
_entity_poly.entity_id
_entity_poly.type
_entity_poly.pdbx_seq_one_letter_code
_entity_poly.pdbx_strand_id
1 'polypeptide(L)' 'MAKLHAVWICLDCEEVYTDKRDPGTCPVCGSRAGWPLRRWVHPALNVRAAHIVKTRMMEAIAEEARV' A
#
# COMPACT_ATOMS: atom_id res chain seq x y z
N MET A 1 2.75 17.26 -4.56
CA MET A 1 2.61 16.61 -3.23
C MET A 1 1.53 15.54 -3.32
N ALA A 2 1.85 14.26 -3.10
CA ALA A 2 0.86 13.20 -3.31
C ALA A 2 -0.19 13.21 -2.19
N LYS A 3 -1.47 13.30 -2.56
CA LYS A 3 -2.63 13.41 -1.65
C LYS A 3 -2.75 12.24 -0.64
N LEU A 4 -1.98 11.17 -0.80
CA LEU A 4 -2.04 9.92 -0.04
C LEU A 4 -1.19 9.87 1.25
N HIS A 5 -0.24 10.78 1.47
CA HIS A 5 0.69 10.64 2.59
C HIS A 5 0.03 10.74 3.97
N ALA A 6 -1.11 11.44 4.05
CA ALA A 6 -1.83 11.73 5.27
C ALA A 6 -3.16 10.97 5.39
N VAL A 7 -3.40 9.94 4.58
CA VAL A 7 -4.65 9.16 4.59
C VAL A 7 -4.46 7.86 5.38
N TRP A 8 -5.43 7.56 6.23
CA TRP A 8 -5.50 6.39 7.09
C TRP A 8 -6.82 5.66 6.91
N ILE A 9 -6.83 4.36 7.20
CA ILE A 9 -8.04 3.54 7.31
C ILE A 9 -8.11 2.94 8.71
N CYS A 10 -9.28 2.97 9.34
CA CYS A 10 -9.53 2.26 10.59
C CYS A 10 -9.76 0.77 10.32
N LEU A 11 -9.07 -0.11 11.03
CA LEU A 11 -9.22 -1.56 10.87
C LEU A 11 -10.41 -2.15 11.63
N ASP A 12 -11.11 -1.35 12.45
CA ASP A 12 -12.29 -1.80 13.20
C ASP A 12 -13.61 -1.34 12.58
N CYS A 13 -13.68 -0.10 12.07
CA CYS A 13 -14.91 0.45 11.49
C CYS A 13 -14.77 0.90 10.03
N GLU A 14 -13.64 0.60 9.38
CA GLU A 14 -13.36 0.83 7.95
C GLU A 14 -13.37 2.30 7.49
N GLU A 15 -13.55 3.25 8.41
CA GLU A 15 -13.54 4.67 8.09
C GLU A 15 -12.18 5.10 7.51
N VAL A 16 -12.23 5.89 6.43
CA VAL A 16 -11.05 6.49 5.80
C VAL A 16 -10.95 7.96 6.19
N TYR A 17 -9.86 8.33 6.85
CA TYR A 17 -9.72 9.66 7.43
C TYR A 17 -8.32 10.25 7.21
N THR A 18 -8.26 11.58 7.24
CA THR A 18 -7.02 12.34 7.11
C THR A 18 -6.70 13.05 8.41
N ASP A 19 -6.11 12.33 9.37
CA ASP A 19 -5.65 12.98 10.60
C ASP A 19 -4.14 13.21 10.58
N LYS A 20 -3.75 14.48 10.78
CA LYS A 20 -2.36 14.93 10.93
C LYS A 20 -1.95 15.09 12.39
N ARG A 21 -2.91 15.12 13.31
CA ARG A 21 -2.73 15.49 14.73
C ARG A 21 -2.51 14.29 15.63
N ASP A 22 -3.22 13.17 15.39
CA ASP A 22 -2.99 11.90 16.08
C ASP A 22 -3.17 10.71 15.12
N PRO A 23 -2.11 10.31 14.39
CA PRO A 23 -2.14 9.15 13.50
C PRO A 23 -2.21 7.86 14.32
N GLY A 24 -3.41 7.53 14.76
CA GLY A 24 -3.67 6.32 15.55
C GLY A 24 -5.15 6.20 15.86
N THR A 25 -5.77 7.29 16.29
CA THR A 25 -7.16 7.26 16.79
C THR A 25 -8.17 7.57 15.68
N CYS A 26 -9.12 6.67 15.44
CA CYS A 26 -10.21 6.87 14.51
C CYS A 26 -11.20 7.93 15.05
N PRO A 27 -11.56 8.96 14.27
CA PRO A 27 -12.48 10.00 14.72
C PRO A 27 -13.94 9.54 14.84
N VAL A 28 -14.28 8.38 14.28
CA VAL A 28 -15.66 7.84 14.28
C VAL A 28 -15.89 6.89 15.45
N CYS A 29 -15.00 5.91 15.65
CA CYS A 29 -15.18 4.88 16.67
C CYS A 29 -14.21 4.99 17.87
N GLY A 30 -13.21 5.87 17.80
CA GLY A 30 -12.18 6.03 18.84
C GLY A 30 -11.13 4.92 18.89
N SER A 31 -11.17 3.94 17.97
CA SER A 31 -10.18 2.87 17.91
C SER A 31 -8.78 3.40 17.59
N ARG A 32 -7.75 2.74 18.13
CA ARG A 32 -6.33 3.02 17.82
C ARG A 32 -5.76 2.14 16.69
N ALA A 33 -6.59 1.27 16.11
CA ALA A 33 -6.20 0.34 15.05
C ALA A 33 -6.23 1.03 13.66
N GLY A 34 -5.44 2.08 13.49
CA GLY A 34 -5.30 2.78 12.21
C GLY A 34 -4.16 2.23 11.35
N TRP A 35 -4.33 2.16 10.03
CA TRP A 35 -3.26 1.83 9.07
C TRP A 35 -3.10 2.92 7.99
N PRO A 36 -1.87 3.30 7.62
CA PRO A 36 -1.65 4.35 6.63
C PRO A 36 -1.90 3.81 5.20
N LEU A 37 -2.89 4.37 4.50
CA LEU A 37 -3.32 3.88 3.18
C LEU A 37 -2.22 3.97 2.11
N ARG A 38 -1.29 4.92 2.23
CA ARG A 38 -0.11 4.99 1.34
C ARG A 38 0.67 3.66 1.26
N ARG A 39 0.65 2.83 2.32
CA ARG A 39 1.36 1.54 2.30
C ARG A 39 0.68 0.50 1.42
N TRP A 40 -0.63 0.61 1.19
CA TRP A 40 -1.36 -0.27 0.27
C TRP A 40 -1.36 0.27 -1.15
N VAL A 41 -1.57 1.57 -1.32
CA VAL A 41 -1.83 2.17 -2.64
C VAL A 41 -0.56 2.57 -3.38
N HIS A 42 0.57 2.79 -2.69
CA HIS A 42 1.78 3.28 -3.35
C HIS A 42 2.53 2.15 -4.08
N PRO A 43 2.62 2.18 -5.43
CA PRO A 43 3.25 1.12 -6.21
C PRO A 43 4.74 0.94 -5.85
N ALA A 44 5.42 2.02 -5.44
CA ALA A 44 6.83 1.98 -5.03
C ALA A 44 7.11 1.30 -3.66
N LEU A 45 6.09 0.81 -2.95
CA LEU A 45 6.28 -0.14 -1.83
C LEU A 45 5.91 -1.58 -2.24
N ASN A 46 5.17 -1.74 -3.34
CA ASN A 46 4.94 -3.01 -4.05
C ASN A 46 5.98 -3.28 -5.15
N VAL A 47 6.93 -2.37 -5.43
CA VAL A 47 7.98 -2.55 -6.44
C VAL A 47 8.83 -3.77 -6.21
N ARG A 48 9.02 -4.24 -4.97
CA ARG A 48 9.77 -5.48 -4.74
C ARG A 48 9.04 -6.66 -5.34
N ALA A 49 7.72 -6.75 -5.11
CA ALA A 49 6.88 -7.78 -5.73
C ALA A 49 6.79 -7.58 -7.25
N ALA A 50 6.56 -6.35 -7.73
CA ALA A 50 6.47 -6.06 -9.16
C ALA A 50 7.80 -6.32 -9.91
N HIS A 51 8.94 -6.02 -9.29
CA HIS A 51 10.27 -6.31 -9.84
C HIS A 51 10.53 -7.82 -9.89
N ILE A 52 10.21 -8.56 -8.82
CA ILE A 52 10.34 -10.04 -8.82
C ILE A 52 9.48 -10.66 -9.92
N VAL A 53 8.23 -10.23 -10.07
CA VAL A 53 7.33 -10.73 -11.13
C VAL A 53 7.89 -10.37 -12.50
N LYS A 54 8.34 -9.12 -12.72
CA LYS A 54 8.94 -8.69 -13.99
C LYS A 54 10.19 -9.49 -14.33
N THR A 55 11.10 -9.69 -13.38
CA THR A 55 12.34 -10.45 -13.59
C THR A 55 12.03 -11.90 -13.98
N ARG A 56 11.16 -12.58 -13.24
CA ARG A 56 10.76 -13.96 -13.55
C ARG A 56 10.06 -14.11 -14.89
N MET A 57 9.22 -13.13 -15.25
CA MET A 57 8.55 -13.13 -16.56
C MET A 57 9.56 -12.98 -17.70
N MET A 58 10.55 -12.09 -17.55
CA MET A 58 11.61 -11.93 -18.56
C MET A 58 12.52 -13.16 -18.66
N GLU A 59 12.83 -13.82 -17.54
CA GLU A 59 13.58 -15.08 -17.53
C GLU A 59 12.82 -16.19 -18.27
N ALA A 60 11.51 -16.32 -18.04
CA ALA A 60 10.67 -17.31 -18.75
C ALA A 60 10.62 -17.06 -20.27
N ILE A 61 10.42 -15.80 -20.69
CA ILE A 61 10.42 -15.42 -22.11
C ILE A 61 11.78 -15.71 -22.75
N ALA A 62 12.88 -15.43 -22.04
CA ALA A 62 14.23 -15.70 -22.55
C ALA A 62 14.51 -17.20 -22.69
N GLU A 63 13.92 -18.05 -21.85
CA GLU A 63 14.05 -19.50 -21.95
C GLU A 63 13.25 -20.08 -23.10
N GLU A 64 11.99 -19.64 -23.29
CA GLU A 64 11.18 -20.02 -24.44
C GLU A 64 11.83 -19.64 -25.77
N ALA A 65 12.52 -18.49 -25.83
CA ALA A 65 13.23 -18.03 -27.02
C ALA A 65 14.52 -18.82 -27.35
N ARG A 66 14.97 -19.72 -26.46
CA ARG A 66 16.13 -20.61 -26.70
C ARG A 66 15.76 -21.97 -27.30
N VAL A 67 14.48 -22.31 -27.32
CA VAL A 67 13.93 -23.56 -27.89
C VAL A 67 13.51 -23.31 -29.34
#